data_AF-A0A3P5Y508-F1
#
_entry.id   AF-A0A3P5Y508-F1
#
_cell.length_a   1.000
_cell.length_b   1.000
_cell.length_c   1.000
_cell.angle_alpha   90.00
_cell.angle_beta   90.00
_cell.angle_gamma   90.00
#
_symmetry.space_group_name_H-M   'P 1'
#
loop_
_entity.id
_entity.type
_entity.pdbx_description
1 polymer ?
#
loop_
_entity_poly.entity_id
_entity_poly.type
_entity_poly.pdbx_seq_one_letter_code
_entity_poly.pdbx_strand_id
1 'polypeptide(L)' 'MRVVFGIDVSKASSEVAIWLNSEKVHGYTIPNLRWASLVYPMT' A
#
# COMPACT_ATOMS: atom_id res chain seq x y z
N MET A 1 -15.16 6.36 15.84
CA MET A 1 -13.83 6.45 15.21
C MET A 1 -13.88 5.62 13.93
N ARG A 2 -13.67 6.22 12.76
CA ARG A 2 -13.77 5.53 11.46
C ARG A 2 -12.40 5.45 10.81
N VAL A 3 -11.93 4.22 10.60
CA VAL A 3 -10.73 3.90 9.84
C VAL A 3 -11.15 3.37 8.49
N VAL A 4 -10.57 3.89 7.41
CA VAL A 4 -10.84 3.49 6.03
C VAL A 4 -9.53 3.15 5.36
N PHE A 5 -9.51 2.03 4.65
CA PHE A 5 -8.38 1.62 3.82
C PHE A 5 -8.69 1.98 2.37
N GLY A 6 -7.85 2.84 1.78
CA GLY A 6 -7.86 3.12 0.35
C GLY A 6 -6.79 2.28 -0.32
N ILE A 7 -7.17 1.52 -1.33
CA ILE A 7 -6.24 0.72 -2.13
C ILE A 7 -6.39 1.19 -3.57
N ASP A 8 -5.30 1.72 -4.14
CA ASP A 8 -5.20 2.03 -5.56
C ASP A 8 -4.21 1.05 -6.20
N VAL A 9 -4.59 0.42 -7.30
CA VAL A 9 -3.79 -0.65 -7.91
C VAL A 9 -3.54 -0.34 -9.37
N SER A 10 -2.27 -0.21 -9.73
CA SER A 10 -1.83 -0.08 -11.11
C SER A 10 -0.90 -1.23 -11.54
N LYS A 11 -0.62 -1.33 -12.85
CA LYS A 11 0.33 -2.30 -13.40
C LYS A 11 1.78 -2.06 -12.94
N ALA A 12 2.11 -0.85 -12.50
CA ALA A 12 3.48 -0.47 -12.11
C ALA A 12 3.66 -0.50 -10.58
N SER A 13 2.64 -0.07 -9.83
CA SER A 13 2.65 -0.04 -8.37
C SER A 13 1.22 -0.07 -7.82
N SER A 14 1.09 -0.55 -6.59
CA SER A 14 -0.11 -0.47 -5.78
C SER A 14 0.15 0.49 -4.64
N GLU A 15 -0.80 1.34 -4.32
CA GLU A 15 -0.77 2.23 -3.17
C GLU A 15 -1.82 1.78 -2.15
N VAL A 16 -1.40 1.75 -0.90
CA VAL A 16 -2.28 1.46 0.23
C VAL A 16 -2.20 2.64 1.18
N ALA A 17 -3.33 3.27 1.46
CA ALA A 17 -3.44 4.40 2.36
C ALA A 17 -4.42 4.09 3.49
N ILE A 18 -4.00 4.38 4.73
CA ILE A 18 -4.84 4.28 5.91
C ILE A 18 -5.36 5.69 6.20
N TRP A 19 -6.68 5.81 6.25
CA TRP A 19 -7.37 7.06 6.51
C TRP A 19 -8.08 6.98 7.86
N LEU A 20 -7.86 7.97 8.72
CA LEU A 20 -8.57 8.16 9.97
C LEU A 20 -9.39 9.44 9.85
N ASN A 21 -10.72 9.35 10.02
CA ASN A 21 -11.61 10.51 9.93
C ASN A 21 -11.37 11.38 8.65
N SER A 22 -11.13 10.74 7.51
CA SER A 22 -10.82 11.39 6.22
C SER A 22 -9.44 12.07 6.13
N GLU A 23 -8.53 11.80 7.05
CA GLU A 23 -7.13 12.20 6.97
C GLU A 23 -6.25 10.97 6.69
N LYS A 24 -5.38 11.05 5.68
CA LYS A 24 -4.40 9.99 5.39
C LYS A 24 -3.31 10.02 6.45
N VAL A 25 -3.34 9.06 7.37
CA VAL A 25 -2.37 8.93 8.47
C VAL A 25 -1.17 8.06 8.11
N HIS A 26 -1.33 7.16 7.13
CA HIS A 26 -0.24 6.31 6.67
C HIS A 26 -0.40 5.94 5.19
N GLY A 27 0.71 5.78 4.47
CA GLY A 27 0.71 5.40 3.05
C GLY A 27 1.90 4.52 2.69
N TYR A 28 1.62 3.40 2.04
CA TYR A 28 2.62 2.51 1.46
C TYR A 28 2.45 2.46 -0.05
N THR A 29 3.57 2.51 -0.78
CA THR A 29 3.60 2.21 -2.22
C THR A 29 4.32 0.89 -2.39
N ILE A 30 3.60 -0.11 -2.87
CA ILE A 30 4.09 -1.45 -3.17
C ILE A 30 4.31 -1.51 -4.68
N PRO A 31 5.54 -1.50 -5.19
CA PRO A 31 5.77 -1.66 -6.62
C PRO A 31 5.22 -3.03 -7.06
N ASN A 32 4.54 -3.07 -8.21
CA ASN A 32 3.98 -4.28 -8.80
C ASN A 32 5.12 -5.09 -9.43
N LEU A 33 5.96 -5.64 -8.57
CA LEU A 33 7.08 -6.46 -8.96
C LEU A 33 6.55 -7.86 -9.21
N ARG A 34 6.18 -8.12 -10.47
CA ARG A 34 5.81 -9.45 -11.00
C ARG A 34 6.90 -10.54 -10.84
N TRP A 35 8.00 -10.22 -10.14
CA TRP A 35 9.21 -11.03 -9.96
C TRP A 35 9.86 -10.90 -8.55
N ALA A 36 9.27 -10.20 -7.58
CA ALA A 36 9.90 -9.97 -6.26
C ALA A 36 9.82 -11.14 -5.27
N SER A 37 9.37 -12.33 -5.70
CA SER A 37 9.30 -13.53 -4.85
C SER A 37 10.67 -14.07 -4.40
N LEU A 38 11.78 -13.37 -4.68
CA LEU A 38 13.14 -13.80 -4.34
C LEU A 38 13.98 -12.75 -3.59
N VAL A 39 13.49 -11.52 -3.33
CA VAL A 39 14.42 -10.43 -2.95
C VAL A 39 14.19 -9.79 -1.57
N TYR A 40 13.10 -10.03 -0.84
CA TYR A 40 12.99 -9.44 0.51
C TYR A 40 12.46 -10.41 1.57
N PRO A 41 13.34 -11.00 2.42
CA PRO A 41 12.92 -11.46 3.73
C PRO A 41 12.56 -10.20 4.54
N MET A 42 11.33 -10.15 5.05
CA MET A 42 10.93 -9.09 5.99
C MET A 42 11.82 -9.19 7.24
N THR A 43 12.77 -8.25 7.33
CA THR A 43 13.48 -7.87 8.57
C THR A 43 13.16 -6.42 8.82
#